data_AF-A0A1A9KPC1-F1
#
_entry.id   AF-A0A1A9KPC1-F1
#
_cell.length_a   1.000
_cell.length_b   1.000
_cell.length_c   1.000
_cell.angle_alpha   90.00
_cell.angle_beta   90.00
_cell.angle_gamma   90.00
#
_symmetry.space_group_name_H-M   'P 1'
#
loop_
_entity.id
_entity.type
_entity.pdbx_description
1 polymer ?
#
loop_
_entity_poly.entity_id
_entity_poly.type
_entity_poly.pdbx_seq_one_letter_code
_entity_poly.pdbx_strand_id
1 'polypeptide(L)'
;MSASTPKVKASSGVVALIVMIAVVILGYAAYLESTHKALDFQAEALSPHFYMFKPHAVVQLIASGGYVGTLVAVLVEVLHCIFAAAMVYTIARVAASRYFRPRNTSTEATAVSDDPFEYECSIPGSTMMILLRNNKDPRTGEEIGGVTDLNPYNQRFFRCNRKQVALSREPSTPIEHLELAVHELLAAHPTVPASVGAHHADATLREHSLAIAKEVLSYLKRQNVQEPLAYLAGLSHDLDKLLAYAEKAPGQWVKNKDATHHNTYSAYIVRQMPEFAKLQPEDQNVLTLALRYYHHPAMLPVSSGPRVEKLVQALRHADGFVIRAEKQDGIRAAKESSQTEELIREAILKFVGEANINKFRATGEAEGWTKDAMEFVIIPMSRILESIGSHLPLELSRQLQMGVDTRTFTHPAIPVMLETLEGMGLLLHSYNHHDSPSGLFDVKIGVINFNACVLLDKETLQELLPGVVDRWGMANYKIQVRRPTRDGGAEEESGGD
;
A
#
# COMPACT_ATOMS: atom_id res chain seq x y z
N MET A 1 18.32 -3.95 -20.62
CA MET A 1 19.26 -4.09 -19.48
C MET A 1 18.63 -3.41 -18.28
N SER A 2 18.21 -4.18 -17.27
CA SER A 2 17.55 -3.66 -16.07
C SER A 2 18.57 -3.04 -15.13
N ALA A 3 18.40 -1.74 -14.83
CA ALA A 3 19.22 -1.03 -13.87
C ALA A 3 18.90 -1.55 -12.46
N SER A 4 19.82 -2.32 -11.89
CA SER A 4 19.77 -2.69 -10.48
C SER A 4 20.06 -1.44 -9.65
N THR A 5 19.08 -1.00 -8.88
CA THR A 5 19.30 -0.03 -7.79
C THR A 5 20.25 -0.68 -6.78
N PRO A 6 21.38 -0.05 -6.43
CA PRO A 6 22.31 -0.63 -5.47
C PRO A 6 21.64 -0.65 -4.10
N LYS A 7 21.26 -1.84 -3.64
CA LYS A 7 20.82 -2.08 -2.26
C LYS A 7 22.02 -1.85 -1.35
N VAL A 8 22.04 -0.69 -0.68
CA VAL A 8 22.97 -0.40 0.40
C VAL A 8 22.74 -1.45 1.49
N LYS A 9 23.69 -2.40 1.63
CA LYS A 9 23.64 -3.43 2.69
C LYS A 9 23.69 -2.71 4.05
N ALA A 10 22.83 -3.11 4.99
CA ALA A 10 22.77 -2.53 6.35
C ALA A 10 24.13 -2.51 7.08
N SER A 11 25.07 -3.38 6.69
CA SER A 11 26.45 -3.39 7.20
C SER A 11 27.27 -2.15 6.84
N SER A 12 26.93 -1.43 5.76
CA SER A 12 27.67 -0.24 5.31
C SER A 12 27.50 0.97 6.23
N GLY A 13 26.33 1.13 6.87
CA GLY A 13 26.07 2.23 7.80
C GLY A 13 26.86 2.11 9.11
N VAL A 14 27.04 0.89 9.61
CA VAL A 14 27.83 0.62 10.83
C VAL A 14 29.31 0.91 10.59
N VAL A 15 29.84 0.50 9.44
CA VAL A 15 31.24 0.76 9.06
C VAL A 15 31.50 2.27 8.93
N ALA A 16 30.60 3.01 8.28
CA ALA A 16 30.72 4.47 8.14
C ALA A 16 30.72 5.18 9.50
N LEU A 17 29.88 4.75 10.45
CA LEU A 17 29.82 5.30 11.79
C LEU A 17 31.11 5.05 12.58
N ILE A 18 31.68 3.84 12.50
CA ILE A 18 32.94 3.49 13.17
C ILE A 18 34.09 4.36 12.63
N VAL A 19 34.16 4.55 11.32
CA VAL A 19 35.19 5.39 10.69
C VAL A 19 35.05 6.85 11.13
N MET A 20 33.83 7.40 11.14
CA MET A 20 33.59 8.77 11.62
C MET A 20 34.01 8.97 13.08
N ILE A 21 33.67 8.02 13.97
CA ILE A 21 34.07 8.08 15.38
C ILE A 21 35.60 8.05 15.51
N ALA A 22 36.28 7.19 14.75
CA ALA A 22 37.74 7.12 14.74
C ALA A 22 38.39 8.44 14.30
N VAL A 23 37.87 9.07 13.23
CA VAL A 23 38.36 10.36 12.73
C VAL A 23 38.19 11.47 13.77
N VAL A 24 37.03 11.52 14.45
CA VAL A 24 36.77 12.52 15.50
C VAL A 24 37.70 12.33 16.70
N ILE A 25 37.88 11.09 17.16
CA ILE A 25 38.77 10.79 18.30
C ILE A 25 40.22 11.17 17.99
N LEU A 26 40.72 10.77 16.81
CA LEU A 26 42.09 11.09 16.37
C LEU A 26 42.28 12.61 16.18
N GLY A 27 41.32 13.26 15.52
CA GLY A 27 41.36 14.70 15.29
C GLY A 27 41.33 15.50 16.60
N TYR A 28 40.51 15.07 17.57
CA TYR A 28 40.41 15.75 18.86
C TYR A 28 41.66 15.54 19.73
N ALA A 29 42.24 14.34 19.74
CA ALA A 29 43.51 14.10 20.41
C ALA A 29 44.65 14.98 19.83
N ALA A 30 44.73 15.09 18.50
CA ALA A 30 45.68 15.97 17.83
C ALA A 30 45.42 17.46 18.15
N TYR A 31 44.15 17.87 18.26
CA TYR A 31 43.79 19.23 18.67
C TYR A 31 44.24 19.53 20.11
N LEU A 32 44.03 18.61 21.05
CA LEU A 32 44.44 18.79 22.45
C LEU A 32 45.95 18.92 22.60
N GLU A 33 46.72 18.14 21.84
CA GLU A 33 48.18 18.22 21.80
C GLU A 33 48.67 19.54 21.19
N SER A 34 48.10 19.95 20.05
CA SER A 34 48.50 21.20 19.37
C SER A 34 48.11 22.47 20.13
N THR A 35 47.11 22.40 21.02
CA THR A 35 46.67 23.51 21.88
C THR A 35 47.26 23.45 23.29
N HIS A 36 48.17 22.50 23.56
CA HIS A 36 48.78 22.27 24.88
C HIS A 36 47.78 22.00 26.02
N LYS A 37 46.57 21.51 25.69
CA LYS A 37 45.53 21.11 26.66
C LYS A 37 45.51 19.61 26.95
N ALA A 38 46.41 18.85 26.34
CA ALA A 38 46.50 17.40 26.49
C ALA A 38 46.66 16.95 27.95
N LEU A 39 47.55 17.61 28.72
CA LEU A 39 47.80 17.24 30.12
C LEU A 39 46.61 17.53 31.03
N ASP A 40 45.91 18.65 30.82
CA ASP A 40 44.70 19.00 31.57
C ASP A 40 43.59 17.97 31.32
N PHE A 41 43.40 17.59 30.05
CA PHE A 41 42.41 16.58 29.67
C PHE A 41 42.75 15.19 30.20
N GLN A 42 44.03 14.79 30.19
CA GLN A 42 44.49 13.54 30.80
C GLN A 42 44.26 13.53 32.31
N ALA A 43 44.53 14.65 33.00
CA ALA A 43 44.31 14.78 34.43
C ALA A 43 42.82 14.64 34.80
N GLU A 44 41.94 15.27 34.01
CA GLU A 44 40.49 15.11 34.14
C GLU A 44 40.06 13.65 33.89
N ALA A 45 40.56 13.02 32.83
CA ALA A 45 40.31 11.61 32.52
C ALA A 45 40.90 10.63 33.55
N LEU A 46 41.84 11.04 34.40
CA LEU A 46 42.35 10.25 35.52
C LEU A 46 41.56 10.48 36.81
N SER A 47 40.71 11.49 36.86
CA SER A 47 39.93 11.80 38.04
C SER A 47 38.91 10.67 38.37
N PRO A 48 38.70 10.38 39.67
CA PRO A 48 37.82 9.30 40.08
C PRO A 48 36.35 9.73 39.94
N HIS A 49 35.62 9.06 39.05
CA HIS A 49 34.16 9.16 38.93
C HIS A 49 33.51 7.82 39.31
N PHE A 50 32.49 7.86 40.17
CA PHE A 50 31.89 6.66 40.78
C PHE A 50 31.26 5.67 39.78
N TYR A 51 30.98 6.10 38.55
CA TYR A 51 30.34 5.30 37.49
C TYR A 51 31.30 4.90 36.35
N MET A 52 32.58 5.31 36.43
CA MET A 52 33.54 5.12 35.35
C MET A 52 34.56 4.04 35.71
N PHE A 53 34.38 2.84 35.16
CA PHE A 53 35.38 1.78 35.28
C PHE A 53 36.60 2.11 34.40
N LYS A 54 37.78 2.20 35.02
CA LYS A 54 39.08 2.48 34.38
C LYS A 54 40.07 1.38 34.78
N PRO A 55 40.35 0.38 33.92
CA PRO A 55 41.33 -0.67 34.23
C PRO A 55 42.71 -0.09 34.55
N HIS A 56 43.46 -0.72 35.45
CA HIS A 56 44.77 -0.22 35.87
C HIS A 56 45.75 0.01 34.71
N ALA A 57 45.75 -0.88 33.71
CA ALA A 57 46.56 -0.72 32.50
C ALA A 57 46.20 0.53 31.67
N VAL A 58 44.92 0.90 31.63
CA VAL A 58 44.43 2.09 30.93
C VAL A 58 44.85 3.35 31.69
N VAL A 59 44.75 3.34 33.01
CA VAL A 59 45.22 4.43 33.88
C VAL A 59 46.72 4.67 33.71
N GLN A 60 47.51 3.60 33.67
CA GLN A 60 48.97 3.70 33.43
C GLN A 60 49.28 4.30 32.05
N LEU A 61 48.54 3.92 31.00
CA LEU A 61 48.72 4.47 29.66
C LEU A 61 48.38 5.96 29.61
N ILE A 62 47.28 6.39 30.24
CA ILE A 62 46.93 7.81 30.31
C ILE A 62 48.00 8.59 31.09
N ALA A 63 48.43 8.06 32.25
CA ALA A 63 49.44 8.69 33.10
C ALA A 63 50.85 8.75 32.46
N SER A 64 51.13 7.89 31.48
CA SER A 64 52.41 7.92 30.74
C SER A 64 52.56 9.15 29.84
N GLY A 65 51.47 9.88 29.58
CA GLY A 65 51.48 11.13 28.86
C GLY A 65 51.71 11.00 27.35
N GLY A 66 51.88 12.14 26.70
CA GLY A 66 52.05 12.24 25.25
C GLY A 66 50.81 11.82 24.44
N TYR A 67 50.96 11.79 23.11
CA TYR A 67 49.85 11.58 22.18
C TYR A 67 49.07 10.28 22.45
N VAL A 68 49.77 9.20 22.81
CA VAL A 68 49.14 7.90 23.12
C VAL A 68 48.31 8.00 24.40
N GLY A 69 48.82 8.64 25.46
CA GLY A 69 48.06 8.90 26.68
C GLY A 69 46.82 9.76 26.43
N THR A 70 46.96 10.81 25.60
CA THR A 70 45.85 11.70 25.20
C THR A 70 44.79 10.93 24.40
N LEU A 71 45.20 10.09 23.45
CA LEU A 71 44.29 9.30 22.64
C LEU A 71 43.49 8.31 23.49
N VAL A 72 44.17 7.63 24.43
CA VAL A 72 43.52 6.68 25.35
C VAL A 72 42.56 7.43 26.28
N ALA A 73 42.93 8.62 26.77
CA ALA A 73 42.05 9.47 27.58
C ALA A 73 40.76 9.85 26.83
N VAL A 74 40.88 10.33 25.59
CA VAL A 74 39.72 10.70 24.76
C VAL A 74 38.83 9.48 24.48
N LEU A 75 39.43 8.32 24.18
CA LEU A 75 38.68 7.09 23.90
C LEU A 75 37.86 6.64 25.13
N VAL A 76 38.47 6.67 26.31
CA VAL A 76 37.81 6.27 27.56
C VAL A 76 36.61 7.18 27.86
N GLU A 77 36.79 8.49 27.76
CA GLU A 77 35.71 9.45 28.01
C GLU A 77 34.55 9.33 27.00
N VAL A 78 34.86 9.11 25.71
CA VAL A 78 33.84 8.85 24.69
C VAL A 78 33.06 7.57 25.01
N LEU A 79 33.73 6.49 25.42
CA LEU A 79 33.06 5.24 25.80
C LEU A 79 32.18 5.41 27.04
N HIS A 80 32.64 6.17 28.05
CA HIS A 80 31.83 6.47 29.23
C HIS A 80 30.62 7.34 28.88
N CYS A 81 30.76 8.30 27.96
CA CYS A 81 29.63 9.10 27.46
C CYS A 81 28.59 8.24 26.73
N ILE A 82 29.03 7.31 25.86
CA ILE A 82 28.13 6.38 25.17
C ILE A 82 27.41 5.48 26.18
N PHE A 83 28.13 4.95 27.17
CA PHE A 83 27.55 4.12 28.22
C PHE A 83 26.52 4.89 29.06
N ALA A 84 26.85 6.12 29.47
CA ALA A 84 25.95 6.99 30.20
C ALA A 84 24.69 7.33 29.39
N ALA A 85 24.84 7.67 28.11
CA ALA A 85 23.72 7.92 27.21
C ALA A 85 22.83 6.68 27.04
N ALA A 86 23.42 5.48 26.91
CA ALA A 86 22.68 4.22 26.83
C ALA A 86 21.94 3.90 28.14
N MET A 87 22.55 4.17 29.30
CA MET A 87 21.89 4.03 30.59
C MET A 87 20.74 5.02 30.74
N VAL A 88 20.94 6.31 30.42
CA VAL A 88 19.89 7.34 30.46
C VAL A 88 18.75 6.96 29.51
N TYR A 89 19.04 6.51 28.30
CA TYR A 89 18.02 6.03 27.36
C TYR A 89 17.25 4.83 27.92
N THR A 90 17.95 3.87 28.52
CA THR A 90 17.32 2.68 29.12
C THR A 90 16.44 3.04 30.32
N ILE A 91 16.95 3.89 31.22
CA ILE A 91 16.21 4.41 32.37
C ILE A 91 15.00 5.22 31.89
N ALA A 92 15.17 6.10 30.91
CA ALA A 92 14.09 6.88 30.31
C ALA A 92 13.05 5.98 29.66
N ARG A 93 13.46 4.90 28.97
CA ARG A 93 12.53 3.93 28.37
C ARG A 93 11.78 3.11 29.41
N VAL A 94 12.45 2.72 30.51
CA VAL A 94 11.82 1.98 31.62
C VAL A 94 10.92 2.90 32.47
N ALA A 95 11.30 4.16 32.67
CA ALA A 95 10.46 5.17 33.33
C ALA A 95 9.27 5.54 32.43
N ALA A 96 9.50 5.71 31.13
CA ALA A 96 8.46 5.94 30.14
C ALA A 96 7.56 4.71 30.00
N SER A 97 8.03 3.47 30.12
CA SER A 97 7.12 2.31 30.10
C SER A 97 6.27 2.19 31.37
N ARG A 98 6.72 2.80 32.49
CA ARG A 98 5.94 2.93 33.72
C ARG A 98 4.92 4.07 33.68
N TYR A 99 5.21 5.18 33.00
CA TYR A 99 4.32 6.34 32.85
C TYR A 99 3.42 6.29 31.61
N PHE A 100 3.99 5.94 30.47
CA PHE A 100 3.34 5.56 29.23
C PHE A 100 3.25 4.04 29.19
N ARG A 101 2.36 3.47 29.99
CA ARG A 101 1.77 2.19 29.58
C ARG A 101 1.17 2.42 28.18
N PRO A 102 1.47 1.60 27.16
CA PRO A 102 0.67 1.63 25.95
C PRO A 102 -0.78 1.51 26.41
N ARG A 103 -1.63 2.41 25.91
CA ARG A 103 -3.04 2.49 26.26
C ARG A 103 -3.80 1.33 25.58
N ASN A 104 -3.36 0.10 25.81
CA ASN A 104 -4.20 -1.08 25.76
C ASN A 104 -4.77 -1.23 27.17
N THR A 105 -5.62 -0.28 27.56
CA THR A 105 -6.69 -0.61 28.47
C THR A 105 -7.51 -1.67 27.77
N SER A 106 -7.31 -2.93 28.14
CA SER A 106 -8.37 -3.93 28.08
C SER A 106 -9.53 -3.31 28.84
N THR A 107 -10.50 -2.75 28.11
CA THR A 107 -11.77 -2.37 28.71
C THR A 107 -12.31 -3.66 29.30
N GLU A 108 -12.32 -3.77 30.63
CA GLU A 108 -13.17 -4.76 31.28
C GLU A 108 -14.58 -4.53 30.75
N ALA A 109 -15.07 -5.58 30.12
CA ALA A 109 -16.31 -5.59 29.41
C ALA A 109 -17.49 -5.57 30.39
N THR A 110 -18.10 -4.40 30.57
CA THR A 110 -19.48 -4.33 31.05
C THR A 110 -20.27 -3.36 30.17
N ALA A 111 -20.65 -3.87 29.00
CA ALA A 111 -21.87 -3.53 28.30
C ALA A 111 -22.11 -4.69 27.32
N VAL A 112 -22.94 -5.65 27.72
CA VAL A 112 -23.59 -6.56 26.78
C VAL A 112 -24.60 -5.69 26.05
N SER A 113 -24.49 -5.61 24.74
CA SER A 113 -25.51 -4.99 23.89
C SER A 113 -26.76 -5.87 23.95
N ASP A 114 -27.92 -5.26 24.19
CA ASP A 114 -29.22 -5.94 24.22
C ASP A 114 -29.79 -6.20 22.79
N ASP A 115 -28.98 -6.06 21.74
CA ASP A 115 -29.40 -6.38 20.37
C ASP A 115 -29.44 -7.91 20.17
N PRO A 116 -30.61 -8.54 19.95
CA PRO A 116 -30.74 -9.98 19.72
C PRO A 116 -30.06 -10.47 18.42
N PHE A 117 -29.49 -9.57 17.62
CA PHE A 117 -28.72 -9.89 16.42
C PHE A 117 -27.20 -9.60 16.54
N GLU A 118 -26.73 -9.10 17.67
CA GLU A 118 -25.30 -8.87 17.92
C GLU A 118 -24.66 -10.11 18.57
N TYR A 119 -23.90 -10.88 17.78
CA TYR A 119 -23.15 -12.03 18.27
C TYR A 119 -21.69 -11.65 18.56
N GLU A 120 -21.23 -11.85 19.80
CA GLU A 120 -19.80 -11.77 20.12
C GLU A 120 -19.11 -12.99 19.49
N CYS A 121 -18.50 -12.82 18.31
CA CYS A 121 -17.54 -13.79 17.77
C CYS A 121 -16.21 -13.75 18.54
N SER A 122 -16.27 -13.79 19.87
CA SER A 122 -15.17 -14.36 20.61
C SER A 122 -15.06 -15.82 20.18
N ILE A 123 -13.84 -16.29 19.86
CA ILE A 123 -13.60 -17.71 19.66
C ILE A 123 -12.63 -18.17 20.75
N PRO A 124 -13.11 -18.38 21.99
CA PRO A 124 -12.28 -18.94 23.05
C PRO A 124 -11.69 -20.27 22.57
N GLY A 125 -10.35 -20.35 22.48
CA GLY A 125 -9.65 -21.58 22.05
C GLY A 125 -9.45 -21.74 20.54
N SER A 126 -9.62 -20.68 19.74
CA SER A 126 -9.24 -20.72 18.32
C SER A 126 -7.77 -21.07 18.12
N THR A 127 -7.49 -22.05 17.25
CA THR A 127 -6.13 -22.51 16.91
C THR A 127 -5.96 -22.45 15.39
N MET A 128 -4.98 -21.69 14.90
CA MET A 128 -4.61 -21.69 13.48
C MET A 128 -3.18 -22.20 13.30
N MET A 129 -3.02 -23.31 12.57
CA MET A 129 -1.70 -23.85 12.26
C MET A 129 -1.08 -23.04 11.10
N ILE A 130 0.03 -22.35 11.38
CA ILE A 130 0.81 -21.58 10.41
C ILE A 130 2.00 -22.44 9.98
N LEU A 131 1.85 -23.20 8.90
CA LEU A 131 2.99 -23.85 8.25
C LEU A 131 3.79 -22.81 7.45
N LEU A 132 5.00 -22.50 7.92
CA LEU A 132 5.96 -21.67 7.17
C LEU A 132 6.93 -22.57 6.39
N ARG A 133 7.23 -22.20 5.15
CA ARG A 133 8.22 -22.89 4.31
C ARG A 133 9.61 -22.74 4.94
N ASN A 134 10.37 -23.84 5.04
CA ASN A 134 11.69 -23.91 5.71
C ASN A 134 11.67 -23.52 7.20
N ASN A 135 10.59 -23.85 7.92
CA ASN A 135 10.58 -23.72 9.38
C ASN A 135 11.45 -24.82 10.00
N LYS A 136 12.77 -24.68 9.85
CA LYS A 136 13.76 -25.56 10.47
C LYS A 136 14.33 -24.88 11.68
N ASP A 137 14.48 -25.63 12.77
CA ASP A 137 15.18 -25.11 13.94
C ASP A 137 16.61 -24.72 13.51
N PRO A 138 17.04 -23.45 13.68
CA PRO A 138 18.34 -22.99 13.21
C PRO A 138 19.52 -23.65 13.96
N ARG A 139 19.29 -24.34 15.07
CA ARG A 139 20.29 -25.09 15.84
C ARG A 139 20.29 -26.58 15.51
N THR A 140 19.13 -27.19 15.23
CA THR A 140 19.03 -28.65 15.03
C THR A 140 18.78 -29.07 13.58
N GLY A 141 18.28 -28.17 12.72
CA GLY A 141 17.97 -28.44 11.31
C GLY A 141 16.71 -29.30 11.09
N GLU A 142 16.01 -29.68 12.15
CA GLU A 142 14.78 -30.46 12.10
C GLU A 142 13.60 -29.60 11.63
N GLU A 143 12.64 -30.21 10.91
CA GLU A 143 11.39 -29.54 10.55
C GLU A 143 10.53 -29.29 11.79
N ILE A 144 10.25 -28.02 12.07
CA ILE A 144 9.32 -27.59 13.12
C ILE A 144 7.92 -27.55 12.49
N GLY A 145 6.98 -28.26 13.10
CA GLY A 145 5.55 -28.18 12.74
C GLY A 145 5.02 -26.74 12.72
N GLY A 146 3.94 -26.49 11.98
CA GLY A 146 3.40 -25.14 11.86
C GLY A 146 3.08 -24.50 13.21
N VAL A 147 3.35 -23.20 13.35
CA VAL A 147 3.09 -22.45 14.59
C VAL A 147 1.58 -22.34 14.78
N THR A 148 1.06 -22.84 15.90
CA THR A 148 -0.36 -22.67 16.22
C THR A 148 -0.56 -21.30 16.85
N ASP A 149 -1.19 -20.38 16.11
CA ASP A 149 -1.60 -19.08 16.63
C ASP A 149 -2.91 -19.24 17.41
N LEU A 150 -2.86 -18.85 18.69
CA LEU A 150 -3.96 -18.89 19.64
C LEU A 150 -4.48 -17.45 19.80
N ASN A 151 -5.62 -17.14 19.18
CA ASN A 151 -6.25 -15.82 19.16
C ASN A 151 -5.47 -14.72 18.39
N PRO A 152 -5.47 -14.75 17.05
CA PRO A 152 -4.79 -13.74 16.22
C PRO A 152 -5.37 -12.32 16.33
N TYR A 153 -6.54 -12.16 16.98
CA TYR A 153 -7.23 -10.89 17.15
C TYR A 153 -7.76 -10.74 18.58
N ASN A 154 -7.24 -9.75 19.32
CA ASN A 154 -7.76 -9.33 20.63
C ASN A 154 -8.85 -8.23 20.51
N GLN A 155 -9.61 -8.18 19.40
CA GLN A 155 -10.56 -7.08 19.15
C GLN A 155 -12.00 -7.59 19.00
N ARG A 156 -12.95 -6.83 19.57
CA ARG A 156 -14.39 -7.14 19.69
C ARG A 156 -15.23 -6.91 18.44
N PHE A 157 -14.65 -6.47 17.34
CA PHE A 157 -15.41 -6.08 16.16
C PHE A 157 -15.37 -7.18 15.10
N PHE A 158 -16.09 -8.28 15.35
CA PHE A 158 -16.28 -9.32 14.36
C PHE A 158 -17.66 -9.18 13.70
N ARG A 159 -17.68 -8.77 12.44
CA ARG A 159 -18.90 -8.73 11.62
C ARG A 159 -19.18 -10.13 11.07
N CYS A 160 -19.71 -10.99 11.93
CA CYS A 160 -20.02 -12.39 11.60
C CYS A 160 -21.51 -12.70 11.60
N ASN A 161 -22.36 -11.67 11.73
CA ASN A 161 -23.81 -11.82 11.68
C ASN A 161 -24.21 -12.54 10.39
N ARG A 162 -25.21 -13.41 10.50
CA ARG A 162 -25.81 -14.12 9.37
C ARG A 162 -27.23 -13.62 9.17
N LYS A 163 -27.63 -13.47 7.92
CA LYS A 163 -28.99 -13.12 7.52
C LYS A 163 -29.54 -14.26 6.69
N GLN A 164 -30.69 -14.79 7.09
CA GLN A 164 -31.35 -15.84 6.34
C GLN A 164 -31.58 -15.41 4.89
N VAL A 165 -31.22 -16.31 3.96
CA VAL A 165 -31.39 -16.11 2.52
C VAL A 165 -32.50 -17.01 1.99
N ALA A 166 -33.22 -16.54 0.97
CA ALA A 166 -34.25 -17.33 0.33
C ALA A 166 -33.62 -18.48 -0.45
N LEU A 167 -34.14 -19.69 -0.25
CA LEU A 167 -33.68 -20.91 -0.91
C LEU A 167 -34.68 -21.36 -1.96
N SER A 168 -34.18 -21.86 -3.09
CA SER A 168 -34.99 -22.59 -4.07
C SER A 168 -35.21 -24.05 -3.66
N ARG A 169 -34.25 -24.61 -2.92
CA ARG A 169 -34.32 -25.93 -2.28
C ARG A 169 -33.40 -25.97 -1.07
N GLU A 170 -33.64 -26.93 -0.18
CA GLU A 170 -32.74 -27.19 0.93
C GLU A 170 -31.36 -27.70 0.44
N PRO A 171 -30.26 -27.29 1.10
CA PRO A 171 -28.94 -27.87 0.88
C PRO A 171 -28.95 -29.35 1.26
N SER A 172 -28.32 -30.17 0.43
CA SER A 172 -28.30 -31.64 0.55
C SER A 172 -26.90 -32.21 0.82
N THR A 173 -25.85 -31.40 0.67
CA THR A 173 -24.47 -31.82 0.92
C THR A 173 -23.79 -30.93 1.97
N PRO A 174 -22.74 -31.42 2.67
CA PRO A 174 -21.97 -30.59 3.60
C PRO A 174 -21.39 -29.33 2.96
N ILE A 175 -21.00 -29.40 1.68
CA ILE A 175 -20.50 -28.24 0.92
C ILE A 175 -21.62 -27.21 0.75
N GLU A 176 -22.81 -27.63 0.31
CA GLU A 176 -23.96 -26.73 0.12
C GLU A 176 -24.41 -26.05 1.44
N HIS A 177 -24.32 -26.76 2.56
CA HIS A 177 -24.59 -26.17 3.87
C HIS A 177 -23.59 -25.06 4.23
N LEU A 178 -22.31 -25.26 3.94
CA LEU A 178 -21.29 -24.23 4.17
C LEU A 178 -21.41 -23.07 3.17
N GLU A 179 -21.74 -23.34 1.91
CA GLU A 179 -22.05 -22.30 0.92
C GLU A 179 -23.20 -21.41 1.38
N LEU A 180 -24.29 -22.02 1.89
CA LEU A 180 -25.40 -21.29 2.48
C LEU A 180 -24.92 -20.39 3.62
N ALA A 181 -24.16 -20.93 4.57
CA ALA A 181 -23.63 -20.17 5.70
C ALA A 181 -22.81 -18.94 5.26
N VAL A 182 -21.99 -19.08 4.20
CA VAL A 182 -21.21 -17.97 3.64
C VAL A 182 -22.12 -16.96 2.92
N HIS A 183 -23.16 -17.41 2.21
CA HIS A 183 -24.15 -16.51 1.61
C HIS A 183 -24.90 -15.69 2.67
N GLU A 184 -25.33 -16.32 3.75
CA GLU A 184 -26.02 -15.65 4.85
C GLU A 184 -25.13 -14.62 5.53
N LEU A 185 -23.84 -14.94 5.69
CA LEU A 185 -22.83 -14.01 6.19
C LEU A 185 -22.71 -12.80 5.26
N LEU A 186 -22.45 -13.01 3.97
CA LEU A 186 -22.34 -11.91 2.99
C LEU A 186 -23.63 -11.09 2.89
N ALA A 187 -24.80 -11.71 3.01
CA ALA A 187 -26.10 -11.05 2.96
C ALA A 187 -26.39 -10.18 4.19
N ALA A 188 -25.79 -10.48 5.35
CA ALA A 188 -25.90 -9.66 6.55
C ALA A 188 -25.06 -8.37 6.48
N HIS A 189 -24.05 -8.33 5.61
CA HIS A 189 -23.11 -7.21 5.50
C HIS A 189 -23.15 -6.56 4.10
N PRO A 190 -24.31 -6.09 3.61
CA PRO A 190 -24.49 -5.64 2.22
C PRO A 190 -23.70 -4.37 1.89
N THR A 191 -23.32 -3.57 2.89
CA THR A 191 -22.63 -2.29 2.69
C THR A 191 -21.12 -2.40 2.70
N VAL A 192 -20.55 -3.56 3.05
CA VAL A 192 -19.09 -3.75 3.08
C VAL A 192 -18.56 -3.70 1.65
N PRO A 193 -17.62 -2.81 1.32
CA PRO A 193 -17.08 -2.72 -0.03
C PRO A 193 -16.10 -3.86 -0.31
N ALA A 194 -15.98 -4.27 -1.58
CA ALA A 194 -14.93 -5.19 -2.02
C ALA A 194 -13.54 -4.57 -1.83
N SER A 195 -13.42 -3.24 -1.88
CA SER A 195 -12.19 -2.55 -1.47
C SER A 195 -12.47 -1.17 -0.93
N VAL A 196 -11.68 -0.79 0.07
CA VAL A 196 -11.64 0.58 0.61
C VAL A 196 -10.92 1.53 -0.36
N GLY A 197 -10.15 1.00 -1.33
CA GLY A 197 -9.51 1.78 -2.38
C GLY A 197 -10.30 1.74 -3.69
N ALA A 198 -9.94 2.61 -4.64
CA ALA A 198 -10.61 2.75 -5.94
C ALA A 198 -10.36 1.57 -6.92
N HIS A 199 -10.10 0.37 -6.41
CA HIS A 199 -9.71 -0.80 -7.22
C HIS A 199 -10.88 -1.59 -7.80
N HIS A 200 -12.10 -1.45 -7.26
CA HIS A 200 -13.28 -2.27 -7.61
C HIS A 200 -14.51 -1.45 -8.04
N ALA A 201 -14.35 -0.18 -8.43
CA ALA A 201 -15.43 0.64 -9.00
C ALA A 201 -16.78 0.56 -8.24
N ASP A 202 -16.74 0.66 -6.90
CA ASP A 202 -17.88 0.58 -5.97
C ASP A 202 -18.55 -0.79 -5.74
N ALA A 203 -18.02 -1.90 -6.28
CA ALA A 203 -18.58 -3.22 -6.00
C ALA A 203 -18.60 -3.55 -4.49
N THR A 204 -19.72 -4.08 -4.01
CA THR A 204 -19.81 -4.61 -2.65
C THR A 204 -19.06 -5.93 -2.53
N LEU A 205 -18.64 -6.28 -1.32
CA LEU A 205 -17.96 -7.55 -1.04
C LEU A 205 -18.81 -8.75 -1.50
N ARG A 206 -20.13 -8.66 -1.32
CA ARG A 206 -21.07 -9.71 -1.74
C ARG A 206 -21.11 -9.86 -3.26
N GLU A 207 -21.24 -8.77 -4.00
CA GLU A 207 -21.27 -8.79 -5.47
C GLU A 207 -19.97 -9.34 -6.04
N HIS A 208 -18.84 -8.86 -5.50
CA HIS A 208 -17.52 -9.32 -5.87
C HIS A 208 -17.35 -10.81 -5.61
N SER A 209 -17.60 -11.29 -4.38
CA SER A 209 -17.51 -12.72 -4.03
C SER A 209 -18.40 -13.60 -4.92
N LEU A 210 -19.60 -13.15 -5.28
CA LEU A 210 -20.50 -13.89 -6.17
C LEU A 210 -19.97 -13.95 -7.61
N ALA A 211 -19.42 -12.86 -8.13
CA ALA A 211 -18.81 -12.80 -9.45
C ALA A 211 -17.58 -13.73 -9.51
N ILE A 212 -16.74 -13.71 -8.48
CA ILE A 212 -15.58 -14.59 -8.34
C ILE A 212 -16.00 -16.05 -8.30
N ALA A 213 -16.99 -16.42 -7.49
CA ALA A 213 -17.48 -17.79 -7.40
C ALA A 213 -17.95 -18.34 -8.76
N LYS A 214 -18.66 -17.51 -9.55
CA LYS A 214 -19.10 -17.86 -10.91
C LYS A 214 -17.92 -18.00 -11.88
N GLU A 215 -16.93 -17.12 -11.79
CA GLU A 215 -15.77 -17.15 -12.68
C GLU A 215 -14.82 -18.31 -12.35
N VAL A 216 -14.64 -18.66 -11.08
CA VAL A 216 -13.85 -19.86 -10.67
C VAL A 216 -14.47 -21.12 -11.27
N LEU A 217 -15.79 -21.29 -11.16
CA LEU A 217 -16.50 -22.40 -11.81
C LEU A 217 -16.30 -22.40 -13.33
N SER A 218 -16.45 -21.24 -13.96
CA SER A 218 -16.34 -21.09 -15.42
C SER A 218 -14.92 -21.37 -15.93
N TYR A 219 -13.90 -20.93 -15.18
CA TYR A 219 -12.50 -21.19 -15.45
C TYR A 219 -12.17 -22.68 -15.38
N LEU A 220 -12.53 -23.35 -14.28
CA LEU A 220 -12.26 -24.78 -14.12
C LEU A 220 -13.03 -25.64 -15.13
N LYS A 221 -14.28 -25.26 -15.46
CA LYS A 221 -15.07 -25.90 -16.51
C LYS A 221 -14.39 -25.81 -17.88
N ARG A 222 -13.83 -24.66 -18.25
CA ARG A 222 -13.05 -24.49 -19.50
C ARG A 222 -11.81 -25.39 -19.55
N GLN A 223 -11.28 -25.77 -18.40
CA GLN A 223 -10.15 -26.69 -18.27
C GLN A 223 -10.55 -28.17 -18.14
N ASN A 224 -11.85 -28.49 -18.25
CA ASN A 224 -12.39 -29.82 -17.97
C ASN A 224 -12.02 -30.36 -16.57
N VAL A 225 -11.89 -29.46 -15.59
CA VAL A 225 -11.64 -29.81 -14.19
C VAL A 225 -12.95 -29.70 -13.40
N GLN A 226 -13.30 -30.76 -12.70
CA GLN A 226 -14.37 -30.75 -11.70
C GLN A 226 -13.75 -30.63 -10.31
N GLU A 227 -14.08 -29.55 -9.60
CA GLU A 227 -13.66 -29.33 -8.22
C GLU A 227 -14.89 -28.92 -7.40
N PRO A 228 -15.41 -29.78 -6.50
CA PRO A 228 -16.59 -29.50 -5.71
C PRO A 228 -16.52 -28.21 -4.87
N LEU A 229 -15.30 -27.80 -4.46
CA LEU A 229 -15.09 -26.62 -3.64
C LEU A 229 -14.99 -25.31 -4.44
N ALA A 230 -15.05 -25.37 -5.76
CA ALA A 230 -14.79 -24.23 -6.64
C ALA A 230 -15.65 -23.00 -6.33
N TYR A 231 -16.98 -23.20 -6.21
CA TYR A 231 -17.91 -22.12 -5.93
C TYR A 231 -17.71 -21.55 -4.53
N LEU A 232 -17.73 -22.43 -3.52
CA LEU A 232 -17.47 -22.09 -2.12
C LEU A 232 -16.16 -21.31 -1.92
N ALA A 233 -15.07 -21.74 -2.56
CA ALA A 233 -13.77 -21.09 -2.45
C ALA A 233 -13.80 -19.67 -3.01
N GLY A 234 -14.40 -19.48 -4.19
CA GLY A 234 -14.56 -18.14 -4.77
C GLY A 234 -15.45 -17.23 -3.91
N LEU A 235 -16.54 -17.78 -3.35
CA LEU A 235 -17.43 -17.03 -2.48
C LEU A 235 -16.74 -16.57 -1.19
N SER A 236 -15.82 -17.40 -0.68
CA SER A 236 -15.20 -17.21 0.64
C SER A 236 -13.84 -16.51 0.62
N HIS A 237 -13.26 -16.26 -0.55
CA HIS A 237 -11.84 -15.88 -0.68
C HIS A 237 -11.44 -14.60 0.07
N ASP A 238 -12.37 -13.65 0.18
CA ASP A 238 -12.15 -12.30 0.69
C ASP A 238 -12.95 -11.98 1.98
N LEU A 239 -13.45 -13.01 2.67
CA LEU A 239 -14.24 -12.82 3.91
C LEU A 239 -13.48 -12.08 5.00
N ASP A 240 -12.15 -12.09 5.00
CA ASP A 240 -11.35 -11.30 5.93
C ASP A 240 -11.48 -9.79 5.77
N LYS A 241 -12.03 -9.29 4.66
CA LYS A 241 -12.44 -7.88 4.51
C LYS A 241 -13.50 -7.47 5.53
N LEU A 242 -14.32 -8.40 6.02
CA LEU A 242 -15.28 -8.17 7.12
C LEU A 242 -14.58 -7.81 8.44
N LEU A 243 -13.30 -8.20 8.59
CA LEU A 243 -12.47 -7.92 9.76
C LEU A 243 -11.57 -6.71 9.51
N ALA A 244 -11.08 -6.59 8.28
CA ALA A 244 -10.08 -5.61 7.91
C ALA A 244 -10.65 -4.22 7.70
N TYR A 245 -11.94 -4.09 7.40
CA TYR A 245 -12.56 -2.81 7.07
C TYR A 245 -13.45 -2.31 8.21
N ALA A 246 -13.30 -1.02 8.50
CA ALA A 246 -14.11 -0.32 9.49
C ALA A 246 -14.84 0.84 8.83
N GLU A 247 -16.12 0.99 9.13
CA GLU A 247 -16.90 2.15 8.72
C GLU A 247 -16.73 3.25 9.77
N LYS A 248 -16.24 4.43 9.35
CA LYS A 248 -16.02 5.59 10.23
C LYS A 248 -17.23 6.52 10.28
N ALA A 249 -17.93 6.62 9.17
CA ALA A 249 -19.19 7.31 8.98
C ALA A 249 -19.98 6.56 7.89
N PRO A 250 -21.30 6.74 7.76
CA PRO A 250 -22.10 6.07 6.74
C PRO A 250 -21.46 6.18 5.35
N GLY A 251 -21.11 5.04 4.73
CA GLY A 251 -20.46 4.95 3.41
C GLY A 251 -18.96 5.27 3.38
N GLN A 252 -18.38 5.72 4.49
CA GLN A 252 -16.96 6.04 4.63
C GLN A 252 -16.21 4.89 5.30
N TRP A 253 -15.65 4.01 4.46
CA TRP A 253 -14.87 2.87 4.88
C TRP A 253 -13.39 3.18 4.93
N VAL A 254 -12.69 2.60 5.91
CA VAL A 254 -11.23 2.66 6.06
C VAL A 254 -10.67 1.29 6.36
N LYS A 255 -9.41 1.04 5.98
CA LYS A 255 -8.68 -0.15 6.43
C LYS A 255 -8.32 0.01 7.91
N ASN A 256 -8.59 -1.01 8.71
CA ASN A 256 -8.15 -1.08 10.09
C ASN A 256 -6.63 -1.31 10.12
N LYS A 257 -5.91 -0.41 10.79
CA LYS A 257 -4.44 -0.45 10.91
C LYS A 257 -3.96 -1.63 11.77
N ASP A 258 -4.83 -2.22 12.58
CA ASP A 258 -4.51 -3.37 13.43
C ASP A 258 -4.82 -4.71 12.72
N ALA A 259 -5.49 -4.67 11.55
CA ALA A 259 -5.83 -5.84 10.74
C ALA A 259 -5.02 -5.88 9.44
N THR A 260 -3.69 -5.75 9.56
CA THR A 260 -2.76 -5.61 8.41
C THR A 260 -2.62 -6.86 7.54
N HIS A 261 -3.07 -8.04 7.99
CA HIS A 261 -2.91 -9.31 7.26
C HIS A 261 -4.22 -9.86 6.66
N HIS A 262 -5.08 -8.97 6.17
CA HIS A 262 -6.37 -9.22 5.49
C HIS A 262 -6.33 -10.02 4.17
N ASN A 263 -5.26 -10.78 3.91
CA ASN A 263 -5.10 -11.60 2.72
C ASN A 263 -4.93 -13.09 3.09
N THR A 264 -5.25 -13.43 4.34
CA THR A 264 -4.86 -14.71 4.95
C THR A 264 -5.87 -15.23 5.97
N TYR A 265 -6.91 -14.47 6.32
CA TYR A 265 -7.84 -14.81 7.41
C TYR A 265 -9.21 -15.28 6.93
N SER A 266 -9.49 -15.22 5.62
CA SER A 266 -10.69 -15.85 5.05
C SER A 266 -10.77 -17.33 5.42
N ALA A 267 -9.65 -18.06 5.34
CA ALA A 267 -9.55 -19.44 5.79
C ALA A 267 -9.91 -19.63 7.27
N TYR A 268 -9.58 -18.65 8.11
CA TYR A 268 -9.87 -18.68 9.54
C TYR A 268 -11.37 -18.50 9.81
N ILE A 269 -12.02 -17.53 9.16
CA ILE A 269 -13.47 -17.30 9.30
C ILE A 269 -14.24 -18.56 8.88
N VAL A 270 -13.90 -19.13 7.72
CA VAL A 270 -14.55 -20.34 7.20
C VAL A 270 -14.36 -21.54 8.13
N ARG A 271 -13.15 -21.76 8.63
CA ARG A 271 -12.84 -22.91 9.52
C ARG A 271 -13.63 -22.90 10.83
N GLN A 272 -14.06 -21.73 11.29
CA GLN A 272 -14.81 -21.56 12.54
C GLN A 272 -16.32 -21.71 12.35
N MET A 273 -16.80 -21.83 11.10
CA MET A 273 -18.20 -22.09 10.83
C MET A 273 -18.56 -23.54 11.22
N PRO A 274 -19.65 -23.78 11.97
CA PRO A 274 -20.05 -25.14 12.35
C PRO A 274 -20.22 -26.11 11.17
N GLU A 275 -20.59 -25.58 10.00
CA GLU A 275 -20.77 -26.34 8.77
C GLU A 275 -19.44 -26.86 8.21
N PHE A 276 -18.33 -26.17 8.45
CA PHE A 276 -17.00 -26.58 7.98
C PHE A 276 -16.56 -27.92 8.58
N ALA A 277 -16.86 -28.15 9.87
CA ALA A 277 -16.54 -29.40 10.54
C ALA A 277 -17.23 -30.63 9.92
N LYS A 278 -18.29 -30.43 9.12
CA LYS A 278 -19.04 -31.49 8.44
C LYS A 278 -18.46 -31.85 7.07
N LEU A 279 -17.51 -31.07 6.54
CA LEU A 279 -16.81 -31.38 5.29
C LEU A 279 -15.92 -32.61 5.46
N GLN A 280 -15.57 -33.27 4.35
CA GLN A 280 -14.56 -34.33 4.37
C GLN A 280 -13.19 -33.77 4.77
N PRO A 281 -12.34 -34.53 5.49
CA PRO A 281 -11.04 -34.03 5.95
C PRO A 281 -10.13 -33.51 4.82
N GLU A 282 -10.17 -34.16 3.65
CA GLU A 282 -9.44 -33.69 2.47
C GLU A 282 -9.96 -32.33 1.99
N ASP A 283 -11.29 -32.16 1.92
CA ASP A 283 -11.93 -30.91 1.49
C ASP A 283 -11.68 -29.77 2.48
N GLN A 284 -11.69 -30.07 3.79
CA GLN A 284 -11.29 -29.11 4.83
C GLN A 284 -9.86 -28.60 4.59
N ASN A 285 -8.92 -29.51 4.29
CA ASN A 285 -7.54 -29.15 4.00
C ASN A 285 -7.41 -28.35 2.70
N VAL A 286 -8.05 -28.80 1.62
CA VAL A 286 -8.00 -28.15 0.31
C VAL A 286 -8.52 -26.71 0.40
N LEU A 287 -9.70 -26.52 0.99
CA LEU A 287 -10.33 -25.21 1.14
C LEU A 287 -9.47 -24.28 2.01
N THR A 288 -8.96 -24.79 3.14
CA THR A 288 -8.12 -24.01 4.06
C THR A 288 -6.87 -23.50 3.36
N LEU A 289 -6.14 -24.38 2.66
CA LEU A 289 -4.89 -24.02 1.98
C LEU A 289 -5.13 -23.07 0.81
N ALA A 290 -6.20 -23.29 0.03
CA ALA A 290 -6.53 -22.42 -1.09
C ALA A 290 -6.83 -20.98 -0.63
N LEU A 291 -7.73 -20.83 0.35
CA LEU A 291 -8.08 -19.52 0.91
C LEU A 291 -6.90 -18.82 1.59
N ARG A 292 -6.01 -19.58 2.26
CA ARG A 292 -4.87 -19.02 2.97
C ARG A 292 -3.77 -18.49 2.04
N TYR A 293 -3.54 -19.16 0.91
CA TYR A 293 -2.34 -18.96 0.10
C TYR A 293 -2.57 -18.43 -1.31
N TYR A 294 -3.81 -18.17 -1.75
CA TYR A 294 -4.02 -17.76 -3.14
C TYR A 294 -3.28 -16.47 -3.53
N HIS A 295 -3.14 -15.50 -2.62
CA HIS A 295 -2.32 -14.31 -2.84
C HIS A 295 -0.81 -14.61 -2.90
N HIS A 296 -0.34 -15.62 -2.17
CA HIS A 296 1.07 -15.98 -2.00
C HIS A 296 1.34 -17.47 -2.30
N PRO A 297 1.13 -17.93 -3.55
CA PRO A 297 1.25 -19.34 -3.92
C PRO A 297 2.66 -19.88 -3.70
N ALA A 298 3.69 -19.03 -3.73
CA ALA A 298 5.07 -19.41 -3.41
C ALA A 298 5.27 -19.90 -1.96
N MET A 299 4.31 -19.61 -1.08
CA MET A 299 4.27 -20.02 0.33
C MET A 299 3.44 -21.29 0.56
N LEU A 300 2.83 -21.86 -0.48
CA LEU A 300 2.11 -23.13 -0.36
C LEU A 300 3.03 -24.24 0.18
N PRO A 301 2.55 -25.07 1.12
CA PRO A 301 3.29 -26.26 1.55
C PRO A 301 3.55 -27.23 0.39
N VAL A 302 4.71 -27.90 0.42
CA VAL A 302 5.14 -28.87 -0.62
C VAL A 302 4.16 -30.06 -0.72
N SER A 303 3.47 -30.38 0.38
CA SER A 303 2.47 -31.46 0.47
C SER A 303 1.03 -31.01 0.21
N SER A 304 0.80 -29.83 -0.39
CA SER A 304 -0.54 -29.27 -0.57
C SER A 304 -1.41 -30.04 -1.58
N GLY A 305 -0.79 -30.74 -2.53
CA GLY A 305 -1.47 -31.59 -3.49
C GLY A 305 -2.12 -30.85 -4.67
N PRO A 306 -2.45 -31.55 -5.76
CA PRO A 306 -2.83 -30.94 -7.03
C PRO A 306 -4.19 -30.23 -7.00
N ARG A 307 -5.10 -30.62 -6.10
CA ARG A 307 -6.40 -29.94 -5.94
C ARG A 307 -6.23 -28.51 -5.42
N VAL A 308 -5.35 -28.31 -4.44
CA VAL A 308 -5.05 -26.98 -3.88
C VAL A 308 -4.45 -26.07 -4.94
N GLU A 309 -3.45 -26.56 -5.67
CA GLU A 309 -2.77 -25.76 -6.71
C GLU A 309 -3.74 -25.28 -7.78
N LYS A 310 -4.61 -26.17 -8.28
CA LYS A 310 -5.63 -25.83 -9.27
C LYS A 310 -6.62 -24.81 -8.74
N LEU A 311 -7.08 -24.97 -7.50
CA LEU A 311 -8.04 -24.06 -6.89
C LEU A 311 -7.43 -22.67 -6.63
N VAL A 312 -6.17 -22.62 -6.18
CA VAL A 312 -5.39 -21.37 -6.03
C VAL A 312 -5.21 -20.68 -7.38
N GLN A 313 -4.85 -21.42 -8.42
CA GLN A 313 -4.71 -20.86 -9.77
C GLN A 313 -6.04 -20.29 -10.27
N ALA A 314 -7.14 -21.01 -10.08
CA ALA A 314 -8.47 -20.58 -10.47
C ALA A 314 -8.91 -19.31 -9.72
N LEU A 315 -8.69 -19.25 -8.41
CA LEU A 315 -8.96 -18.06 -7.59
C LEU A 315 -8.20 -16.83 -8.09
N ARG A 316 -6.89 -16.95 -8.33
CA ARG A 316 -6.07 -15.84 -8.84
C ARG A 316 -6.50 -15.37 -10.22
N HIS A 317 -6.89 -16.31 -11.09
CA HIS A 317 -7.38 -15.96 -12.42
C HIS A 317 -8.71 -15.21 -12.33
N ALA A 318 -9.65 -15.76 -11.57
CA ALA A 318 -10.98 -15.19 -11.39
C ALA A 318 -10.90 -13.80 -10.76
N ASP A 319 -10.11 -13.62 -9.70
CA ASP A 319 -9.87 -12.33 -9.05
C ASP A 319 -9.36 -11.26 -10.03
N GLY A 320 -8.29 -11.58 -10.76
CA GLY A 320 -7.79 -10.67 -11.78
C GLY A 320 -8.79 -10.38 -12.91
N PHE A 321 -9.58 -11.37 -13.32
CA PHE A 321 -10.59 -11.21 -14.37
C PHE A 321 -11.77 -10.34 -13.94
N VAL A 322 -12.36 -10.64 -12.78
CA VAL A 322 -13.51 -9.92 -12.23
C VAL A 322 -13.13 -8.48 -11.90
N ILE A 323 -11.96 -8.25 -11.28
CA ILE A 323 -11.48 -6.87 -11.04
C ILE A 323 -11.40 -6.08 -12.35
N ARG A 324 -10.91 -6.68 -13.44
CA ARG A 324 -10.85 -5.99 -14.75
C ARG A 324 -12.25 -5.69 -15.29
N ALA A 325 -13.19 -6.62 -15.14
CA ALA A 325 -14.57 -6.44 -15.59
C ALA A 325 -15.28 -5.34 -14.77
N GLU A 326 -15.20 -5.38 -13.43
CA GLU A 326 -15.74 -4.35 -12.52
C GLU A 326 -15.23 -2.96 -12.88
N LYS A 327 -13.93 -2.86 -13.17
CA LYS A 327 -13.29 -1.62 -13.61
C LYS A 327 -13.87 -1.09 -14.93
N GLN A 328 -14.06 -1.97 -15.92
CA GLN A 328 -14.65 -1.59 -17.20
C GLN A 328 -16.11 -1.17 -17.05
N ASP A 329 -16.86 -1.90 -16.23
CA ASP A 329 -18.26 -1.60 -15.93
C ASP A 329 -18.41 -0.25 -15.22
N GLY A 330 -17.53 0.06 -14.27
CA GLY A 330 -17.48 1.36 -13.61
C GLY A 330 -17.27 2.53 -14.57
N ILE A 331 -16.32 2.40 -15.50
CA ILE A 331 -16.07 3.42 -16.52
C ILE A 331 -17.26 3.55 -17.47
N ARG A 332 -17.86 2.43 -17.87
CA ARG A 332 -19.05 2.45 -18.73
C ARG A 332 -20.22 3.14 -18.04
N ALA A 333 -20.49 2.80 -16.78
CA ALA A 333 -21.53 3.44 -15.98
C ALA A 333 -21.28 4.95 -15.83
N ALA A 334 -20.03 5.36 -15.58
CA ALA A 334 -19.66 6.76 -15.57
C ALA A 334 -19.96 7.44 -16.92
N LYS A 335 -19.60 6.83 -18.05
CA LYS A 335 -19.89 7.38 -19.39
C LYS A 335 -21.37 7.46 -19.75
N GLU A 336 -22.19 6.52 -19.27
CA GLU A 336 -23.63 6.47 -19.55
C GLU A 336 -24.44 7.48 -18.71
N SER A 337 -23.90 7.93 -17.58
CA SER A 337 -24.55 8.92 -16.72
C SER A 337 -24.54 10.31 -17.35
N SER A 338 -25.72 10.92 -17.46
CA SER A 338 -25.92 12.25 -18.07
C SER A 338 -25.26 13.41 -17.31
N GLN A 339 -24.87 13.20 -16.05
CA GLN A 339 -24.24 14.22 -15.21
C GLN A 339 -22.71 14.15 -15.20
N THR A 340 -22.12 13.06 -15.70
CA THR A 340 -20.68 12.83 -15.59
C THR A 340 -19.87 13.89 -16.31
N GLU A 341 -20.25 14.27 -17.52
CA GLU A 341 -19.53 15.27 -18.31
C GLU A 341 -19.46 16.62 -17.56
N GLU A 342 -20.59 17.09 -17.02
CA GLU A 342 -20.65 18.37 -16.29
C GLU A 342 -19.83 18.31 -14.98
N LEU A 343 -19.93 17.20 -14.24
CA LEU A 343 -19.15 17.02 -13.01
C LEU A 343 -17.64 17.00 -13.27
N ILE A 344 -17.20 16.33 -14.34
CA ILE A 344 -15.80 16.31 -14.75
C ILE A 344 -15.38 17.71 -15.24
N ARG A 345 -16.22 18.38 -16.04
CA ARG A 345 -15.99 19.75 -16.52
C ARG A 345 -15.74 20.71 -15.36
N GLU A 346 -16.64 20.73 -14.38
CA GLU A 346 -16.49 21.54 -13.16
C GLU A 346 -15.20 21.20 -12.40
N ALA A 347 -14.89 19.91 -12.27
CA ALA A 347 -13.69 19.45 -11.56
C ALA A 347 -12.40 19.83 -12.28
N ILE A 348 -12.36 19.76 -13.62
CA ILE A 348 -11.24 20.23 -14.46
C ILE A 348 -11.05 21.73 -14.25
N LEU A 349 -12.13 22.53 -14.32
CA LEU A 349 -12.04 23.98 -14.16
C LEU A 349 -11.56 24.38 -12.75
N LYS A 350 -12.05 23.71 -11.70
CA LYS A 350 -11.54 23.89 -10.32
C LYS A 350 -10.06 23.57 -10.24
N PHE A 351 -9.64 22.41 -10.77
CA PHE A 351 -8.24 22.02 -10.80
C PHE A 351 -7.37 23.06 -11.52
N VAL A 352 -7.71 23.45 -12.75
CA VAL A 352 -6.93 24.43 -13.53
C VAL A 352 -6.90 25.80 -12.84
N GLY A 353 -8.00 26.20 -12.19
CA GLY A 353 -8.08 27.42 -11.38
C GLY A 353 -7.10 27.45 -10.20
N GLU A 354 -6.74 26.27 -9.68
CA GLU A 354 -5.87 26.08 -8.53
C GLU A 354 -4.44 25.61 -8.90
N ALA A 355 -4.25 25.06 -10.09
CA ALA A 355 -3.03 24.39 -10.52
C ALA A 355 -1.82 25.33 -10.50
N ASN A 356 -0.73 24.89 -9.85
CA ASN A 356 0.52 25.62 -9.69
C ASN A 356 1.37 25.65 -10.97
N ILE A 357 0.83 26.23 -12.04
CA ILE A 357 1.52 26.40 -13.32
C ILE A 357 2.74 27.31 -13.13
N ASN A 358 3.87 26.94 -13.73
CA ASN A 358 5.15 27.66 -13.63
C ASN A 358 5.65 27.89 -12.20
N LYS A 359 5.09 27.19 -11.20
CA LYS A 359 5.37 27.44 -9.79
C LYS A 359 5.05 28.89 -9.37
N PHE A 360 3.94 29.43 -9.85
CA PHE A 360 3.50 30.77 -9.45
C PHE A 360 3.22 30.88 -7.94
N ARG A 361 2.85 29.77 -7.29
CA ARG A 361 2.78 29.65 -5.83
C ARG A 361 4.18 29.33 -5.29
N ALA A 362 4.61 30.08 -4.27
CA ALA A 362 5.94 29.93 -3.65
C ALA A 362 6.20 28.52 -3.07
N THR A 363 5.14 27.81 -2.69
CA THR A 363 5.19 26.46 -2.13
C THR A 363 4.68 25.42 -3.14
N GLY A 364 5.29 24.23 -3.14
CA GLY A 364 4.90 23.11 -4.00
C GLY A 364 5.74 22.97 -5.27
N GLU A 365 5.49 21.90 -6.02
CA GLU A 365 6.06 21.68 -7.35
C GLU A 365 5.21 22.34 -8.43
N ALA A 366 5.78 22.52 -9.62
CA ALA A 366 5.01 22.96 -10.78
C ALA A 366 4.14 21.82 -11.30
N GLU A 367 2.84 22.10 -11.49
CA GLU A 367 1.87 21.13 -12.01
C GLU A 367 1.71 21.22 -13.53
N GLY A 368 2.16 22.32 -14.11
CA GLY A 368 2.21 22.52 -15.55
C GLY A 368 3.13 23.70 -15.91
N TRP A 369 3.29 23.93 -17.21
CA TRP A 369 4.23 24.92 -17.72
C TRP A 369 3.69 25.67 -18.93
N THR A 370 4.03 26.96 -19.02
CA THR A 370 3.74 27.77 -20.19
C THR A 370 4.69 28.97 -20.32
N LYS A 371 4.68 29.61 -21.49
CA LYS A 371 5.37 30.88 -21.80
C LYS A 371 4.45 31.80 -22.58
N ASP A 372 4.75 33.10 -22.60
CA ASP A 372 3.96 34.11 -23.32
C ASP A 372 3.88 33.82 -24.82
N ALA A 373 4.97 33.33 -25.42
CA ALA A 373 5.03 32.96 -26.84
C ALA A 373 4.26 31.66 -27.18
N MET A 374 3.65 30.99 -26.20
CA MET A 374 2.86 29.78 -26.41
C MET A 374 1.39 30.08 -26.22
N GLU A 375 0.57 29.62 -27.15
CA GLU A 375 -0.91 29.75 -27.12
C GLU A 375 -1.56 28.76 -26.14
N PHE A 376 -0.79 27.85 -25.54
CA PHE A 376 -1.29 26.79 -24.65
C PHE A 376 -0.51 26.69 -23.34
N VAL A 377 -1.12 26.01 -22.37
CA VAL A 377 -0.46 25.52 -21.15
C VAL A 377 -0.30 24.00 -21.22
N ILE A 378 0.84 23.52 -20.74
CA ILE A 378 1.20 22.10 -20.76
C ILE A 378 0.94 21.53 -19.38
N ILE A 379 0.09 20.51 -19.28
CA ILE A 379 -0.19 19.82 -18.01
C ILE A 379 0.00 18.31 -18.24
N PRO A 380 0.84 17.61 -17.45
CA PRO A 380 0.90 16.15 -17.49
C PRO A 380 -0.44 15.55 -17.07
N MET A 381 -0.94 14.56 -17.83
CA MET A 381 -2.20 13.89 -17.51
C MET A 381 -2.18 13.25 -16.12
N SER A 382 -1.02 12.75 -15.68
CA SER A 382 -0.84 12.23 -14.32
C SER A 382 -1.18 13.26 -13.24
N ARG A 383 -0.89 14.56 -13.45
CA ARG A 383 -1.22 15.64 -12.50
C ARG A 383 -2.70 15.94 -12.45
N ILE A 384 -3.37 15.89 -13.61
CA ILE A 384 -4.84 16.00 -13.69
C ILE A 384 -5.47 14.87 -12.88
N LEU A 385 -5.07 13.62 -13.14
CA LEU A 385 -5.60 12.44 -12.45
C LEU A 385 -5.31 12.42 -10.94
N GLU A 386 -4.13 12.88 -10.51
CA GLU A 386 -3.76 12.98 -9.09
C GLU A 386 -4.65 13.96 -8.31
N SER A 387 -5.12 15.03 -8.96
CA SER A 387 -5.74 16.17 -8.30
C SER A 387 -7.26 16.20 -8.45
N ILE A 388 -7.76 15.81 -9.63
CA ILE A 388 -9.18 15.94 -9.98
C ILE A 388 -10.09 15.10 -9.08
N GLY A 389 -9.61 13.96 -8.57
CA GLY A 389 -10.39 13.08 -7.68
C GLY A 389 -10.92 13.79 -6.43
N SER A 390 -10.19 14.80 -5.92
CA SER A 390 -10.62 15.58 -4.76
C SER A 390 -11.80 16.54 -5.03
N HIS A 391 -12.07 16.83 -6.31
CA HIS A 391 -13.14 17.71 -6.75
C HIS A 391 -14.36 16.94 -7.29
N LEU A 392 -14.28 15.62 -7.41
CA LEU A 392 -15.35 14.76 -7.89
C LEU A 392 -16.18 14.19 -6.72
N PRO A 393 -17.48 13.91 -6.92
CA PRO A 393 -18.25 13.09 -5.99
C PRO A 393 -17.58 11.73 -5.74
N LEU A 394 -17.71 11.21 -4.52
CA LEU A 394 -17.02 9.99 -4.08
C LEU A 394 -17.29 8.79 -4.99
N GLU A 395 -18.54 8.62 -5.44
CA GLU A 395 -18.96 7.54 -6.34
C GLU A 395 -18.26 7.66 -7.71
N LEU A 396 -18.35 8.83 -8.36
CA LEU A 396 -17.71 9.06 -9.65
C LEU A 396 -16.18 8.94 -9.56
N SER A 397 -15.58 9.43 -8.49
CA SER A 397 -14.15 9.27 -8.20
C SER A 397 -13.74 7.79 -8.15
N ARG A 398 -14.58 6.92 -7.60
CA ARG A 398 -14.30 5.47 -7.50
C ARG A 398 -14.57 4.74 -8.81
N GLN A 399 -15.64 5.07 -9.52
CA GLN A 399 -15.94 4.54 -10.86
C GLN A 399 -14.80 4.83 -11.85
N LEU A 400 -14.25 6.04 -11.80
CA LEU A 400 -13.11 6.45 -12.62
C LEU A 400 -11.75 6.00 -12.05
N GLN A 401 -11.73 5.32 -10.91
CA GLN A 401 -10.52 4.80 -10.26
C GLN A 401 -9.50 5.88 -9.86
N MET A 402 -9.96 7.07 -9.49
CA MET A 402 -9.09 8.14 -9.01
C MET A 402 -8.36 7.67 -7.74
N GLY A 403 -7.03 7.76 -7.73
CA GLY A 403 -6.17 7.29 -6.64
C GLY A 403 -5.49 5.92 -6.85
N VAL A 404 -5.74 5.24 -7.98
CA VAL A 404 -4.87 4.16 -8.49
C VAL A 404 -3.66 4.77 -9.22
N ASP A 405 -2.61 3.99 -9.50
CA ASP A 405 -1.36 4.49 -10.12
C ASP A 405 -1.60 5.37 -11.36
N THR A 406 -1.49 6.68 -11.16
CA THR A 406 -1.71 7.76 -12.11
C THR A 406 -0.53 8.00 -13.03
N ARG A 407 0.61 7.32 -12.80
CA ARG A 407 1.82 7.47 -13.61
C ARG A 407 1.79 6.65 -14.89
N THR A 408 0.75 5.84 -15.07
CA THR A 408 0.57 5.01 -16.27
C THR A 408 -0.22 5.76 -17.34
N PHE A 409 0.27 5.73 -18.58
CA PHE A 409 -0.42 6.27 -19.77
C PHE A 409 -1.75 5.56 -20.06
N THR A 410 -1.93 4.36 -19.52
CA THR A 410 -3.08 3.50 -19.76
C THR A 410 -4.14 3.62 -18.66
N HIS A 411 -4.11 4.71 -17.88
CA HIS A 411 -5.09 4.91 -16.82
C HIS A 411 -6.51 4.94 -17.42
N PRO A 412 -7.46 4.14 -16.89
CA PRO A 412 -8.74 3.95 -17.55
C PRO A 412 -9.63 5.21 -17.67
N ALA A 413 -9.39 6.22 -16.83
CA ALA A 413 -10.10 7.50 -16.89
C ALA A 413 -9.58 8.46 -17.99
N ILE A 414 -8.41 8.21 -18.59
CA ILE A 414 -7.81 9.12 -19.57
C ILE A 414 -8.74 9.38 -20.76
N PRO A 415 -9.36 8.36 -21.40
CA PRO A 415 -10.28 8.61 -22.50
C PRO A 415 -11.45 9.53 -22.12
N VAL A 416 -12.01 9.36 -20.90
CA VAL A 416 -13.09 10.21 -20.40
C VAL A 416 -12.62 11.65 -20.23
N MET A 417 -11.43 11.85 -19.66
CA MET A 417 -10.86 13.19 -19.45
C MET A 417 -10.56 13.90 -20.77
N LEU A 418 -10.02 13.17 -21.75
CA LEU A 418 -9.74 13.71 -23.08
C LEU A 418 -11.03 14.07 -23.83
N GLU A 419 -12.05 13.21 -23.78
CA GLU A 419 -13.38 13.49 -24.35
C GLU A 419 -13.99 14.77 -23.75
N THR A 420 -13.90 14.96 -22.42
CA THR A 420 -14.39 16.18 -21.77
C THR A 420 -13.57 17.42 -22.16
N LEU A 421 -12.23 17.32 -22.18
CA LEU A 421 -11.36 18.44 -22.60
C LEU A 421 -11.61 18.85 -24.06
N GLU A 422 -11.86 17.87 -24.93
CA GLU A 422 -12.25 18.09 -26.33
C GLU A 422 -13.61 18.79 -26.43
N GLY A 423 -14.62 18.30 -25.69
CA GLY A 423 -15.96 18.92 -25.64
C GLY A 423 -15.95 20.34 -25.07
N MET A 424 -14.96 20.68 -24.25
CA MET A 424 -14.71 22.03 -23.75
C MET A 424 -13.99 22.95 -24.76
N GLY A 425 -13.50 22.41 -25.90
CA GLY A 425 -12.67 23.15 -26.85
C GLY A 425 -11.28 23.50 -26.30
N LEU A 426 -10.83 22.79 -25.26
CA LEU A 426 -9.56 23.07 -24.59
C LEU A 426 -8.38 22.31 -25.19
N LEU A 427 -8.62 21.14 -25.77
CA LEU A 427 -7.56 20.22 -26.17
C LEU A 427 -6.98 20.58 -27.55
N LEU A 428 -5.67 20.81 -27.62
CA LEU A 428 -4.99 20.97 -28.91
C LEU A 428 -4.55 19.59 -29.45
N HIS A 429 -4.92 19.31 -30.70
CA HIS A 429 -4.52 18.09 -31.40
C HIS A 429 -3.26 18.25 -32.26
N SER A 430 -2.86 19.47 -32.58
CA SER A 430 -1.70 19.75 -33.42
C SER A 430 -0.84 20.86 -32.84
N TYR A 431 0.48 20.71 -32.97
CA TYR A 431 1.44 21.76 -32.65
C TYR A 431 2.69 21.63 -33.52
N ASN A 432 3.02 22.70 -34.26
CA ASN A 432 4.06 22.71 -35.29
C ASN A 432 3.86 21.57 -36.33
N HIS A 433 4.78 20.60 -36.37
CA HIS A 433 4.75 19.44 -37.28
C HIS A 433 4.31 18.15 -36.57
N HIS A 434 3.67 18.27 -35.40
CA HIS A 434 3.22 17.14 -34.61
C HIS A 434 1.69 17.12 -34.53
N ASP A 435 1.09 16.09 -35.12
CA ASP A 435 -0.34 15.82 -35.02
C ASP A 435 -0.58 14.61 -34.11
N SER A 436 -1.38 14.78 -33.08
CA SER A 436 -1.72 13.75 -32.10
C SER A 436 -3.21 13.43 -32.15
N PRO A 437 -3.60 12.24 -32.63
CA PRO A 437 -5.01 11.82 -32.65
C PRO A 437 -5.65 11.79 -31.25
N SER A 438 -4.86 11.57 -30.20
CA SER A 438 -5.32 11.54 -28.81
C SER A 438 -5.21 12.89 -28.10
N GLY A 439 -4.59 13.90 -28.72
CA GLY A 439 -4.28 15.18 -28.07
C GLY A 439 -3.19 15.11 -26.99
N LEU A 440 -2.52 13.95 -26.86
CA LEU A 440 -1.43 13.74 -25.89
C LEU A 440 -0.05 13.87 -26.55
N PHE A 441 0.89 14.52 -25.85
CA PHE A 441 2.24 14.79 -26.32
C PHE A 441 3.32 14.46 -25.28
N ASP A 442 4.48 14.01 -25.77
CA ASP A 442 5.71 13.91 -24.97
C ASP A 442 6.41 15.28 -25.00
N VAL A 443 6.71 15.82 -23.82
CA VAL A 443 7.27 17.16 -23.66
C VAL A 443 8.53 17.10 -22.81
N LYS A 444 9.54 17.89 -23.20
CA LYS A 444 10.74 18.13 -22.39
C LYS A 444 10.70 19.52 -21.78
N ILE A 445 10.79 19.58 -20.45
CA ILE A 445 10.88 20.82 -19.67
C ILE A 445 12.26 20.87 -19.00
N GLY A 446 13.13 21.74 -19.49
CA GLY A 446 14.53 21.79 -19.07
C GLY A 446 15.26 20.48 -19.38
N VAL A 447 15.55 19.70 -18.34
CA VAL A 447 16.21 18.39 -18.45
C VAL A 447 15.26 17.20 -18.23
N ILE A 448 14.02 17.45 -17.81
CA ILE A 448 13.05 16.41 -17.45
C ILE A 448 12.15 16.14 -18.65
N ASN A 449 11.87 14.86 -18.92
CA ASN A 449 10.87 14.44 -19.89
C ASN A 449 9.57 14.09 -19.15
N PHE A 450 8.46 14.61 -19.66
CA PHE A 450 7.11 14.26 -19.27
C PHE A 450 6.44 13.60 -20.47
N ASN A 451 5.82 12.46 -20.24
CA ASN A 451 5.02 11.75 -21.24
C ASN A 451 3.54 12.05 -20.96
N ALA A 452 2.68 11.91 -21.97
CA ALA A 452 1.24 12.04 -21.80
C ALA A 452 0.80 13.43 -21.29
N CYS A 453 1.33 14.50 -21.89
CA CYS A 453 0.91 15.85 -21.56
C CYS A 453 -0.23 16.29 -22.47
N VAL A 454 -1.23 16.96 -21.91
CA VAL A 454 -2.20 17.74 -22.69
C VAL A 454 -1.66 19.13 -22.92
N LEU A 455 -1.98 19.67 -24.08
CA LEU A 455 -1.77 21.06 -24.44
C LEU A 455 -3.15 21.72 -24.38
N LEU A 456 -3.37 22.60 -23.40
CA LEU A 456 -4.65 23.26 -23.18
C LEU A 456 -4.64 24.69 -23.70
N ASP A 457 -5.61 25.04 -24.52
CA ASP A 457 -5.71 26.36 -25.16
C ASP A 457 -5.87 27.49 -24.13
N LYS A 458 -5.03 28.52 -24.20
CA LYS A 458 -5.08 29.63 -23.24
C LYS A 458 -6.23 30.58 -23.50
N GLU A 459 -6.62 30.80 -24.74
CA GLU A 459 -7.70 31.72 -25.09
C GLU A 459 -9.01 31.17 -24.55
N THR A 460 -9.33 29.92 -24.86
CA THR A 460 -10.48 29.20 -24.32
C THR A 460 -10.42 29.10 -22.79
N LEU A 461 -9.23 28.85 -22.19
CA LEU A 461 -9.09 28.85 -20.73
C LEU A 461 -9.39 30.22 -20.12
N GLN A 462 -8.97 31.32 -20.76
CA GLN A 462 -9.23 32.66 -20.28
C GLN A 462 -10.72 33.03 -20.39
N GLU A 463 -11.43 32.51 -21.40
CA GLU A 463 -12.88 32.66 -21.50
C GLU A 463 -13.63 31.88 -20.40
N LEU A 464 -13.21 30.64 -20.14
CA LEU A 464 -13.83 29.78 -19.14
C LEU A 464 -13.48 30.19 -17.70
N LEU A 465 -12.26 30.68 -17.47
CA LEU A 465 -11.73 31.11 -16.18
C LEU A 465 -11.00 32.45 -16.30
N PRO A 466 -11.74 33.57 -16.33
CA PRO A 466 -11.14 34.91 -16.50
C PRO A 466 -10.06 35.22 -15.46
N GLY A 467 -8.90 35.66 -15.94
CA GLY A 467 -7.74 36.02 -15.12
C GLY A 467 -6.89 34.83 -14.66
N VAL A 468 -7.20 33.59 -15.06
CA VAL A 468 -6.41 32.42 -14.66
C VAL A 468 -5.01 32.46 -15.28
N VAL A 469 -4.91 32.79 -16.57
CA VAL A 469 -3.67 32.72 -17.35
C VAL A 469 -2.68 33.79 -16.89
N ASP A 470 -3.18 34.99 -16.59
CA ASP A 470 -2.38 36.14 -16.16
C ASP A 470 -1.61 35.88 -14.84
N ARG A 471 -2.10 34.95 -14.01
CA ARG A 471 -1.49 34.62 -12.70
C ARG A 471 -0.28 33.71 -12.82
N TRP A 472 -0.13 32.96 -13.92
CA TRP A 472 0.87 31.90 -14.01
C TRP A 472 2.28 32.41 -14.32
N GLY A 473 2.41 33.63 -14.84
CA GLY A 473 3.71 34.15 -15.30
C GLY A 473 4.37 33.23 -16.33
N MET A 474 5.70 33.22 -16.37
CA MET A 474 6.47 32.49 -17.38
C MET A 474 7.37 31.39 -16.80
N ALA A 475 7.47 30.27 -17.52
CA ALA A 475 8.43 29.22 -17.21
C ALA A 475 9.88 29.70 -17.39
N ASN A 476 10.71 29.50 -16.37
CA ASN A 476 12.16 29.75 -16.42
C ASN A 476 12.95 28.72 -17.24
N TYR A 477 12.30 27.62 -17.65
CA TYR A 477 12.96 26.51 -18.35
C TYR A 477 12.71 26.55 -19.86
N LYS A 478 13.59 25.92 -20.63
CA LYS A 478 13.32 25.65 -22.05
C LYS A 478 12.23 24.58 -22.13
N ILE A 479 11.19 24.86 -22.93
CA ILE A 479 10.09 23.94 -23.19
C ILE A 479 10.23 23.44 -24.62
N GLN A 480 10.11 22.13 -24.82
CA GLN A 480 10.13 21.51 -26.14
C GLN A 480 9.08 20.40 -26.20
N VAL A 481 8.02 20.61 -26.99
CA VAL A 481 7.10 19.53 -27.41
C VAL A 481 7.88 18.66 -28.40
N ARG A 482 7.97 17.34 -28.13
CA ARG A 482 8.86 16.45 -28.87
C ARG A 482 8.16 15.63 -29.94
N ARG A 483 7.02 15.03 -29.59
CA ARG A 483 6.25 14.13 -30.45
C ARG A 483 4.87 13.86 -29.83
N PRO A 484 3.90 13.39 -30.63
CA PRO A 484 2.69 12.77 -30.09
C PRO A 484 3.05 11.59 -29.18
N THR A 485 2.37 11.45 -28.04
CA THR A 485 2.54 10.27 -27.18
C THR A 485 1.96 9.05 -27.89
N ARG A 486 2.77 8.01 -28.05
CA ARG A 486 2.36 6.73 -28.66
C ARG A 486 2.07 5.72 -27.55
N ASP A 487 1.02 4.92 -27.76
CA ASP A 487 0.71 3.80 -26.88
C ASP A 487 1.75 2.69 -27.10
N GLY A 488 2.46 2.30 -26.03
CA GLY A 488 3.58 1.34 -26.11
C GLY A 488 3.14 -0.09 -26.43
N GLY A 489 1.83 -0.37 -26.47
CA GLY A 489 1.28 -1.69 -26.78
C GLY A 489 1.37 -2.12 -28.25
N ALA A 490 1.81 -1.23 -29.16
CA ALA A 490 1.91 -1.54 -30.59
C ALA A 490 3.34 -1.92 -31.06
N GLU A 491 4.36 -1.88 -30.20
CA GLU A 491 5.76 -2.14 -30.59
C GLU A 491 6.28 -3.56 -30.26
N GLU A 492 5.49 -4.45 -29.63
CA GLU A 492 5.92 -5.86 -29.42
C GLU A 492 5.64 -6.80 -30.61
N GLU A 493 4.94 -6.38 -31.67
CA GLU A 493 4.63 -7.23 -32.83
C GLU A 493 5.43 -6.91 -34.11
N SER A 494 6.34 -5.93 -34.12
CA SER A 494 7.10 -5.59 -35.34
C SER A 494 8.63 -5.48 -35.15
N GLY A 495 9.18 -6.18 -34.16
CA GLY A 495 10.61 -6.20 -33.87
C GLY A 495 11.25 -7.57 -34.08
N GLY A 496 11.17 -8.10 -35.31
CA GLY A 496 11.82 -9.34 -35.70
C GLY A 496 12.17 -9.33 -37.19
N ASP A 497 13.28 -8.66 -37.50
CA ASP A 497 14.19 -9.02 -38.58
C ASP A 497 15.61 -9.12 -38.02
#